data_AF-A0A523PN83-F1
#
_entry.id   AF-A0A523PN83-F1
#
_cell.length_a   1.000
_cell.length_b   1.000
_cell.length_c   1.000
_cell.angle_alpha   90.00
_cell.angle_beta   90.00
_cell.angle_gamma   90.00
#
_symmetry.space_group_name_H-M   'P 1'
#
loop_
_entity.id
_entity.type
_entity.pdbx_description
1 polymer ?
#
loop_
_entity_poly.entity_id
_entity_poly.type
_entity_poly.pdbx_seq_one_letter_code
_entity_poly.pdbx_strand_id
1 'polypeptide(L)'
;MTLESEIVIVGAGAAGLWAAGVAARRGRAVLLLEKTARTGTKVLASGGTRCNLTTTLDAEGAAALFRPRGARFLRHAFGALPPRELRERFDALGVPTVDAPMEKVFPKSDRARDVRDALEREARAAGVRIELDANVVRVEGGAGAEQPWFAHIAGGRRATCTKLLLCPGGMSYPRTGTTGEGYGWLAKLGLPVRPPVPALVPLTSPAAWVRELSGIAWQAGEVRLLDPRGKVLGRRRRPLLFTHFGVSGPAAMDLSVHVARAQADGEPGEPSELTLALDLLPDVSRADLRGALVEAAAARGAPRLSRTLAADIPKRLLAAISRAARLAEADPPVAGIARAHRHDLIETLKGLRIPIDGTQGFDRAEVTAGGLALEAVDPRTMAVNGHPGLYVFGELLDLDGPIGGLNFQAAFACAELAALDAARLA
;
A
#
# COMPACT_ATOMS: atom_id res chain seq x y z
N MET A 1 21.75 -25.15 -19.25
CA MET A 1 21.71 -25.85 -17.94
C MET A 1 20.28 -25.85 -17.46
N THR A 2 19.75 -27.04 -17.12
CA THR A 2 18.38 -27.21 -16.62
C THR A 2 18.43 -27.33 -15.09
N LEU A 3 17.56 -26.61 -14.41
CA LEU A 3 17.29 -26.76 -12.99
C LEU A 3 15.99 -27.54 -12.84
N GLU A 4 15.90 -28.43 -11.87
CA GLU A 4 14.71 -29.23 -11.62
C GLU A 4 14.38 -29.21 -10.14
N SER A 5 13.08 -29.05 -9.84
CA SER A 5 12.55 -29.07 -8.48
C SER A 5 11.06 -29.39 -8.56
N GLU A 6 10.50 -30.02 -7.53
CA GLU A 6 9.06 -30.26 -7.45
C GLU A 6 8.27 -28.95 -7.51
N ILE A 7 8.71 -27.98 -6.69
CA ILE A 7 8.16 -26.64 -6.57
C ILE A 7 9.21 -25.62 -7.04
N VAL A 8 8.83 -24.76 -7.98
CA VAL A 8 9.59 -23.56 -8.35
C VAL A 8 8.81 -22.32 -7.92
N ILE A 9 9.48 -21.41 -7.22
CA ILE A 9 8.94 -20.13 -6.79
C ILE A 9 9.70 -19.01 -7.49
N VAL A 10 8.98 -18.06 -8.10
CA VAL A 10 9.57 -16.91 -8.80
C VAL A 10 9.37 -15.64 -7.98
N GLY A 11 10.48 -15.09 -7.48
CA GLY A 11 10.57 -13.87 -6.67
C GLY A 11 10.91 -14.16 -5.21
N ALA A 12 12.11 -13.81 -4.75
CA ALA A 12 12.55 -13.98 -3.34
C ALA A 12 12.25 -12.73 -2.49
N GLY A 13 11.05 -12.17 -2.65
CA GLY A 13 10.51 -11.16 -1.73
C GLY A 13 10.02 -11.76 -0.42
N ALA A 14 9.34 -10.96 0.41
CA ALA A 14 8.74 -11.43 1.66
C ALA A 14 7.85 -12.66 1.48
N ALA A 15 6.93 -12.60 0.51
CA ALA A 15 6.00 -13.69 0.20
C ALA A 15 6.72 -14.95 -0.29
N GLY A 16 7.69 -14.81 -1.20
CA GLY A 16 8.40 -15.95 -1.78
C GLY A 16 9.30 -16.66 -0.79
N LEU A 17 10.04 -15.91 0.05
CA LEU A 17 10.85 -16.48 1.12
C LEU A 17 9.98 -17.23 2.15
N TRP A 18 8.83 -16.64 2.51
CA TRP A 18 7.86 -17.27 3.40
C TRP A 18 7.33 -18.57 2.81
N ALA A 19 6.77 -18.53 1.59
CA ALA A 19 6.24 -19.70 0.89
C ALA A 19 7.29 -20.80 0.75
N ALA A 20 8.54 -20.44 0.39
CA ALA A 20 9.61 -21.39 0.23
C ALA A 20 9.93 -22.14 1.52
N GLY A 21 10.09 -21.42 2.64
CA GLY A 21 10.35 -22.05 3.94
C GLY A 21 9.16 -22.89 4.45
N VAL A 22 7.92 -22.48 4.17
CA VAL A 22 6.70 -23.22 4.52
C VAL A 22 6.59 -24.53 3.75
N ALA A 23 6.87 -24.52 2.45
CA ALA A 23 6.84 -25.71 1.60
C ALA A 23 8.01 -26.66 1.92
N ALA A 24 9.22 -26.14 2.07
CA ALA A 24 10.40 -26.97 2.32
C ALA A 24 10.34 -27.69 3.69
N ARG A 25 9.82 -27.03 4.74
CA ARG A 25 9.56 -27.69 6.04
C ARG A 25 8.56 -28.84 5.98
N ARG A 26 7.77 -28.94 4.90
CA ARG A 26 6.86 -30.06 4.63
C ARG A 26 7.50 -31.15 3.77
N GLY A 27 8.84 -31.14 3.65
CA GLY A 27 9.61 -32.17 2.96
C GLY A 27 9.63 -32.00 1.44
N ARG A 28 9.32 -30.81 0.92
CA ARG A 28 9.28 -30.55 -0.53
C ARG A 28 10.60 -30.01 -1.06
N ALA A 29 10.95 -30.45 -2.27
CA ALA A 29 12.07 -29.88 -3.01
C ALA A 29 11.67 -28.52 -3.60
N VAL A 30 12.25 -27.44 -3.07
CA VAL A 30 11.92 -26.07 -3.47
C VAL A 30 13.12 -25.36 -4.09
N LEU A 31 12.90 -24.82 -5.28
CA LEU A 31 13.79 -23.90 -5.97
C LEU A 31 13.18 -22.50 -5.98
N LEU A 32 13.85 -21.54 -5.32
CA LEU A 32 13.45 -20.14 -5.28
C LEU A 32 14.34 -19.32 -6.21
N LEU A 33 13.75 -18.69 -7.23
CA LEU A 33 14.44 -17.88 -8.23
C LEU A 33 14.28 -16.39 -7.89
N GLU A 34 15.39 -15.66 -7.85
CA GLU A 34 15.43 -14.23 -7.61
C GLU A 34 16.20 -13.51 -8.72
N LYS A 35 15.59 -12.47 -9.28
CA LYS A 35 16.17 -11.70 -10.38
C LYS A 35 17.45 -10.97 -9.97
N THR A 36 17.50 -10.50 -8.73
CA THR A 36 18.59 -9.65 -8.23
C THR A 36 19.66 -10.45 -7.49
N ALA A 37 20.77 -9.80 -7.17
CA ALA A 37 21.87 -10.39 -6.41
C ALA A 37 21.57 -10.57 -4.91
N ARG A 38 20.36 -10.20 -4.43
CA ARG A 38 19.98 -10.29 -3.00
C ARG A 38 18.49 -10.56 -2.85
N THR A 39 18.11 -11.36 -1.86
CA THR A 39 16.71 -11.57 -1.53
C THR A 39 16.10 -10.34 -0.83
N GLY A 40 14.77 -10.20 -0.91
CA GLY A 40 14.00 -9.30 -0.06
C GLY A 40 14.35 -7.83 -0.16
N THR A 41 14.92 -7.35 -1.27
CA THR A 41 15.36 -5.95 -1.42
C THR A 41 14.25 -4.94 -1.12
N LYS A 42 13.00 -5.23 -1.50
CA LYS A 42 11.84 -4.38 -1.20
C LYS A 42 11.47 -4.38 0.29
N VAL A 43 11.71 -5.47 1.02
CA VAL A 43 11.52 -5.53 2.49
C VAL A 43 12.40 -4.47 3.14
N LEU A 44 13.66 -4.36 2.71
CA LEU A 44 14.63 -3.41 3.25
C LEU A 44 14.22 -1.95 3.07
N ALA A 45 13.49 -1.61 2.00
CA ALA A 45 13.00 -0.25 1.75
C ALA A 45 11.69 0.09 2.50
N SER A 46 10.96 -0.92 2.96
CA SER A 46 9.59 -0.74 3.47
C SER A 46 9.52 -0.08 4.85
N GLY A 47 8.42 0.61 5.13
CA GLY A 47 8.15 1.23 6.44
C GLY A 47 9.19 2.27 6.86
N GLY A 48 9.86 2.92 5.90
CA GLY A 48 11.00 3.80 6.17
C GLY A 48 12.20 3.03 6.70
N THR A 49 12.53 1.89 6.09
CA THR A 49 13.60 0.94 6.48
C THR A 49 13.37 0.17 7.78
N ARG A 50 12.19 0.28 8.37
CA ARG A 50 11.81 -0.43 9.61
C ARG A 50 10.98 -1.68 9.37
N CYS A 51 10.33 -1.81 8.21
CA CYS A 51 9.35 -2.85 7.86
C CYS A 51 8.10 -2.82 8.76
N ASN A 52 7.03 -2.19 8.26
CA ASN A 52 5.71 -2.27 8.87
C ASN A 52 5.10 -3.64 8.55
N LEU A 53 5.42 -4.62 9.40
CA LEU A 53 5.34 -6.05 9.15
C LEU A 53 3.89 -6.54 9.00
N THR A 54 3.00 -6.04 9.85
CA THR A 54 1.59 -6.41 9.91
C THR A 54 0.81 -5.32 10.66
N THR A 55 -0.40 -5.63 11.10
CA THR A 55 -1.30 -4.73 11.82
C THR A 55 -1.64 -5.24 13.22
N THR A 56 -2.06 -4.34 14.10
CA THR A 56 -2.60 -4.68 15.42
C THR A 56 -4.04 -5.18 15.36
N LEU A 57 -4.70 -5.09 14.20
CA LEU A 57 -6.06 -5.58 13.98
C LEU A 57 -6.10 -7.11 13.96
N ASP A 58 -7.29 -7.67 14.21
CA ASP A 58 -7.56 -9.08 13.97
C ASP A 58 -7.76 -9.37 12.47
N ALA A 59 -7.99 -10.63 12.13
CA ALA A 59 -8.20 -11.07 10.74
C ALA A 59 -9.39 -10.37 10.07
N GLU A 60 -10.52 -10.24 10.77
CA GLU A 60 -11.73 -9.64 10.20
C GLU A 60 -11.56 -8.13 9.99
N GLY A 61 -11.08 -7.42 11.01
CA GLY A 61 -10.80 -5.99 10.95
C GLY A 61 -9.74 -5.64 9.92
N ALA A 62 -8.68 -6.44 9.80
CA ALA A 62 -7.67 -6.26 8.76
C ALA A 62 -8.25 -6.46 7.35
N ALA A 63 -9.04 -7.51 7.14
CA ALA A 63 -9.65 -7.79 5.84
C ALA A 63 -10.65 -6.69 5.44
N ALA A 64 -11.42 -6.16 6.41
CA ALA A 64 -12.42 -5.11 6.19
C ALA A 64 -11.83 -3.78 5.67
N LEU A 65 -10.52 -3.56 5.85
CA LEU A 65 -9.82 -2.37 5.32
C LEU A 65 -9.47 -2.48 3.82
N PHE A 66 -9.55 -3.68 3.24
CA PHE A 66 -9.45 -3.85 1.79
C PHE A 66 -10.77 -3.51 1.11
N ARG A 67 -10.74 -3.28 -0.21
CA ARG A 67 -11.98 -3.15 -1.00
C ARG A 67 -12.86 -4.40 -0.80
N PRO A 68 -14.21 -4.30 -0.88
CA PRO A 68 -15.12 -5.40 -0.55
C PRO A 68 -14.79 -6.74 -1.22
N ARG A 69 -14.32 -6.71 -2.46
CA ARG A 69 -13.89 -7.90 -3.19
C ARG A 69 -12.59 -8.50 -2.64
N GLY A 70 -11.60 -7.67 -2.33
CA GLY A 70 -10.35 -8.09 -1.69
C GLY A 70 -10.58 -8.63 -0.28
N ALA A 71 -11.46 -8.00 0.51
CA ALA A 71 -11.84 -8.47 1.84
C ALA A 71 -12.41 -9.90 1.81
N ARG A 72 -13.33 -10.19 0.87
CA ARG A 72 -13.88 -11.54 0.69
C ARG A 72 -12.83 -12.56 0.24
N PHE A 73 -11.95 -12.15 -0.68
CA PHE A 73 -10.85 -13.00 -1.17
C PHE A 73 -9.89 -13.38 -0.05
N LEU A 74 -9.51 -12.40 0.79
CA LEU A 74 -8.55 -12.56 1.88
C LEU A 74 -9.08 -13.31 3.09
N ARG A 75 -10.39 -13.53 3.21
CA ARG A 75 -11.00 -14.20 4.39
C ARG A 75 -10.33 -15.53 4.73
N HIS A 76 -10.05 -16.36 3.72
CA HIS A 76 -9.40 -17.66 3.93
C HIS A 76 -7.92 -17.50 4.29
N ALA A 77 -7.21 -16.60 3.60
CA ALA A 77 -5.80 -16.34 3.87
C ALA A 77 -5.58 -15.80 5.29
N PHE A 78 -6.35 -14.80 5.70
CA PHE A 78 -6.24 -14.20 7.04
C PHE A 78 -6.74 -15.13 8.15
N GLY A 79 -7.62 -16.08 7.83
CA GLY A 79 -7.95 -17.16 8.76
C GLY A 79 -6.83 -18.19 8.93
N ALA A 80 -6.07 -18.48 7.87
CA ALA A 80 -4.96 -19.43 7.90
C ALA A 80 -3.67 -18.85 8.51
N LEU A 81 -3.47 -17.54 8.40
CA LEU A 81 -2.37 -16.83 9.03
C LEU A 81 -2.83 -15.44 9.49
N PRO A 82 -3.50 -15.32 10.64
CA PRO A 82 -3.94 -14.04 11.19
C PRO A 82 -2.73 -13.18 11.64
N PRO A 83 -2.90 -11.85 11.78
CA PRO A 83 -1.82 -10.95 12.21
C PRO A 83 -1.11 -11.38 13.50
N ARG A 84 -1.87 -11.89 14.47
CA ARG A 84 -1.32 -12.42 15.73
C ARG A 84 -0.38 -13.60 15.50
N GLU A 85 -0.79 -14.59 14.71
CA GLU A 85 0.03 -15.76 14.43
C GLU A 85 1.28 -15.37 13.64
N LEU A 86 1.17 -14.44 12.68
CA LEU A 86 2.33 -13.92 11.98
C LEU A 86 3.37 -13.32 12.95
N ARG A 87 2.92 -12.56 13.96
CA ARG A 87 3.81 -11.99 15.00
C ARG A 87 4.49 -13.09 15.82
N GLU A 88 3.74 -14.09 16.27
CA GLU A 88 4.28 -15.23 17.03
C GLU A 88 5.32 -16.01 16.20
N ARG A 89 5.09 -16.16 14.90
CA ARG A 89 6.04 -16.79 13.97
C ARG A 89 7.32 -15.98 13.81
N PHE A 90 7.23 -14.66 13.70
CA PHE A 90 8.43 -13.81 13.64
C PHE A 90 9.17 -13.76 14.98
N ASP A 91 8.47 -13.81 16.11
CA ASP A 91 9.09 -13.92 17.43
C ASP A 91 9.93 -15.21 17.54
N ALA A 92 9.36 -16.35 17.12
CA ALA A 92 10.08 -17.63 17.04
C ALA A 92 11.29 -17.60 16.08
N LEU A 93 11.28 -16.72 15.08
CA LEU A 93 12.43 -16.48 14.19
C LEU A 93 13.45 -15.47 14.77
N GLY A 94 13.26 -15.00 16.00
CA GLY A 94 14.13 -14.04 16.67
C GLY A 94 13.88 -12.57 16.30
N VAL A 95 12.69 -12.25 15.79
CA VAL A 95 12.28 -10.90 15.41
C VAL A 95 11.04 -10.49 16.23
N PRO A 96 11.23 -10.15 17.53
CA PRO A 96 10.12 -9.67 18.35
C PRO A 96 9.54 -8.38 17.77
N THR A 97 8.24 -8.18 17.95
CA THR A 97 7.51 -7.04 17.37
C THR A 97 7.00 -6.06 18.42
N VAL A 98 6.79 -4.81 18.02
CA VAL A 98 6.24 -3.74 18.84
C VAL A 98 5.13 -3.01 18.07
N ASP A 99 4.07 -2.66 18.80
CA ASP A 99 2.95 -1.89 18.28
C ASP A 99 3.36 -0.43 18.10
N ALA A 100 2.81 0.22 17.08
CA ALA A 100 3.03 1.62 16.76
C ALA A 100 1.71 2.31 16.37
N PRO A 101 1.63 3.66 16.44
CA PRO A 101 0.42 4.38 16.08
C PRO A 101 -0.12 4.04 14.69
N MET A 102 -1.44 4.17 14.52
CA MET A 102 -2.17 3.83 13.29
C MET A 102 -2.15 2.33 12.96
N GLU A 103 -2.36 1.51 13.99
CA GLU A 103 -2.50 0.04 13.88
C GLU A 103 -1.30 -0.64 13.23
N LYS A 104 -0.09 -0.07 13.38
CA LYS A 104 1.14 -0.55 12.75
C LYS A 104 1.90 -1.48 13.69
N VAL A 105 2.64 -2.42 13.11
CA VAL A 105 3.53 -3.31 13.85
C VAL A 105 4.90 -3.32 13.20
N PHE A 106 5.94 -3.04 13.98
CA PHE A 106 7.34 -3.03 13.53
C PHE A 106 8.16 -4.07 14.30
N PRO A 107 9.30 -4.53 13.76
CA PRO A 107 10.29 -5.24 14.58
C PRO A 107 10.78 -4.32 15.69
N LYS A 108 10.97 -4.86 16.91
CA LYS A 108 11.44 -4.11 18.08
C LYS A 108 12.80 -3.43 17.86
N SER A 109 13.60 -3.94 16.93
CA SER A 109 14.87 -3.36 16.54
C SER A 109 14.77 -2.15 15.61
N ASP A 110 13.57 -1.85 15.09
CA ASP A 110 13.33 -0.84 14.04
C ASP A 110 14.13 -1.09 12.75
N ARG A 111 14.54 -2.34 12.47
CA ARG A 111 15.33 -2.68 11.26
C ARG A 111 14.61 -3.69 10.38
N ALA A 112 14.25 -3.27 9.18
CA ALA A 112 13.71 -4.15 8.13
C ALA A 112 14.68 -5.28 7.74
N ARG A 113 15.98 -5.06 7.95
CA ARG A 113 17.02 -6.07 7.72
C ARG A 113 16.82 -7.31 8.58
N ASP A 114 16.41 -7.15 9.84
CA ASP A 114 16.23 -8.28 10.75
C ASP A 114 15.09 -9.20 10.27
N VAL A 115 14.02 -8.61 9.75
CA VAL A 115 12.90 -9.33 9.10
C VAL A 115 13.39 -10.10 7.87
N ARG A 116 14.12 -9.43 6.96
CA ARG A 116 14.63 -10.05 5.73
C ARG A 116 15.59 -11.19 6.03
N ASP A 117 16.56 -10.95 6.91
CA ASP A 117 17.60 -11.91 7.28
C ASP A 117 16.98 -13.13 8.00
N ALA A 118 15.92 -12.94 8.80
CA ALA A 118 15.17 -14.02 9.42
C ALA A 118 14.45 -14.91 8.40
N LEU A 119 13.75 -14.31 7.44
CA LEU A 119 13.08 -15.05 6.36
C LEU A 119 14.07 -15.84 5.49
N GLU A 120 15.18 -15.21 5.09
CA GLU A 120 16.20 -15.88 4.28
C GLU A 120 16.88 -17.03 5.04
N ARG A 121 17.25 -16.80 6.31
CA ARG A 121 17.83 -17.84 7.17
C ARG A 121 16.88 -19.02 7.32
N GLU A 122 15.61 -18.77 7.59
CA GLU A 122 14.60 -19.81 7.75
C GLU A 122 14.42 -20.64 6.47
N ALA A 123 14.31 -19.99 5.32
CA ALA A 123 14.19 -20.69 4.04
C ALA A 123 15.42 -21.59 3.77
N ARG A 124 16.64 -21.07 3.99
CA ARG A 124 17.87 -21.84 3.81
C ARG A 124 17.97 -23.01 4.80
N ALA A 125 17.62 -22.78 6.07
CA ALA A 125 17.63 -23.83 7.10
C ALA A 125 16.63 -24.95 6.79
N ALA A 126 15.51 -24.63 6.12
CA ALA A 126 14.52 -25.60 5.66
C ALA A 126 14.97 -26.38 4.40
N GLY A 127 16.13 -26.08 3.81
CA GLY A 127 16.65 -26.76 2.62
C GLY A 127 16.25 -26.14 1.28
N VAL A 128 15.72 -24.91 1.26
CA VAL A 128 15.39 -24.21 0.01
C VAL A 128 16.66 -23.91 -0.78
N ARG A 129 16.66 -24.30 -2.07
CA ARG A 129 17.68 -23.86 -3.02
C ARG A 129 17.33 -22.47 -3.55
N ILE A 130 18.13 -21.46 -3.20
CA ILE A 130 17.95 -20.08 -3.66
C ILE A 130 18.93 -19.78 -4.79
N GLU A 131 18.42 -19.45 -5.97
CA GLU A 131 19.20 -19.01 -7.13
C GLU A 131 19.00 -17.50 -7.32
N LEU A 132 20.06 -16.75 -7.02
CA LEU A 132 20.15 -15.30 -7.27
C LEU A 132 20.57 -15.03 -8.71
N ASP A 133 20.41 -13.78 -9.16
CA ASP A 133 20.70 -13.36 -10.54
C ASP A 133 19.99 -14.24 -11.60
N ALA A 134 18.85 -14.81 -11.21
CA ALA A 134 18.02 -15.71 -11.99
C ALA A 134 16.80 -14.94 -12.51
N ASN A 135 17.05 -14.02 -13.46
CA ASN A 135 15.99 -13.24 -14.10
C ASN A 135 15.09 -14.13 -14.97
N VAL A 136 13.91 -14.50 -14.46
CA VAL A 136 12.89 -15.20 -15.26
C VAL A 136 12.36 -14.24 -16.31
N VAL A 137 12.33 -14.66 -17.58
CA VAL A 137 11.89 -13.83 -18.72
C VAL A 137 10.61 -14.38 -19.37
N ARG A 138 10.31 -15.66 -19.17
CA ARG A 138 9.12 -16.32 -19.70
C ARG A 138 8.72 -17.48 -18.80
N VAL A 139 7.43 -17.69 -18.65
CA VAL A 139 6.86 -18.92 -18.07
C VAL A 139 5.95 -19.57 -19.11
N GLU A 140 5.94 -20.89 -19.17
CA GLU A 140 5.11 -21.68 -20.09
C GLU A 140 4.89 -23.09 -19.52
N GLY A 141 3.95 -23.84 -20.09
CA GLY A 141 3.64 -25.21 -19.69
C GLY A 141 2.29 -25.33 -18.99
N GLY A 142 2.08 -26.45 -18.30
CA GLY A 142 0.86 -26.73 -17.54
C GLY A 142 -0.41 -26.92 -18.39
N ALA A 143 -0.29 -27.27 -19.67
CA ALA A 143 -1.43 -27.62 -20.51
C ALA A 143 -1.94 -29.04 -20.16
N GLY A 144 -2.59 -29.18 -19.01
CA GLY A 144 -3.10 -30.44 -18.45
C GLY A 144 -2.40 -30.85 -17.15
N ALA A 145 -3.03 -31.74 -16.39
CA ALA A 145 -2.62 -32.09 -15.02
C ALA A 145 -1.22 -32.72 -14.90
N GLU A 146 -0.71 -33.33 -15.97
CA GLU A 146 0.57 -34.05 -15.98
C GLU A 146 1.69 -33.30 -16.71
N GLN A 147 1.40 -32.13 -17.32
CA GLN A 147 2.44 -31.39 -18.03
C GLN A 147 3.24 -30.50 -17.08
N PRO A 148 4.59 -30.52 -17.16
CA PRO A 148 5.42 -29.69 -16.31
C PRO A 148 5.27 -28.20 -16.67
N TRP A 149 5.62 -27.37 -15.70
CA TRP A 149 5.82 -25.93 -15.83
C TRP A 149 7.29 -25.62 -16.08
N PHE A 150 7.54 -24.59 -16.88
CA PHE A 150 8.87 -24.10 -17.19
C PHE A 150 9.01 -22.62 -16.86
N ALA A 151 10.07 -22.26 -16.13
CA ALA A 151 10.51 -20.88 -15.95
C ALA A 151 11.83 -20.67 -16.71
N HIS A 152 11.78 -19.87 -17.77
CA HIS A 152 12.95 -19.54 -18.59
C HIS A 152 13.70 -18.39 -17.95
N ILE A 153 14.97 -18.61 -17.67
CA ILE A 153 15.87 -17.65 -17.02
C ILE A 153 16.78 -17.05 -18.11
N ALA A 154 17.08 -15.76 -18.00
CA ALA A 154 18.00 -15.06 -18.88
C ALA A 154 19.33 -15.82 -19.04
N GLY A 155 19.92 -15.77 -20.23
CA GLY A 155 21.13 -16.54 -20.55
C GLY A 155 20.88 -18.02 -20.88
N GLY A 156 19.63 -18.40 -21.20
CA GLY A 156 19.30 -19.74 -21.72
C GLY A 156 19.20 -20.85 -20.66
N ARG A 157 19.20 -20.50 -19.37
CA ARG A 157 18.89 -21.42 -18.28
C ARG A 157 17.37 -21.64 -18.21
N ARG A 158 16.94 -22.81 -17.72
CA ARG A 158 15.52 -23.12 -17.54
C ARG A 158 15.31 -23.92 -16.27
N ALA A 159 14.29 -23.57 -15.48
CA ALA A 159 13.80 -24.39 -14.38
C ALA A 159 12.54 -25.16 -14.80
N THR A 160 12.46 -26.43 -14.43
CA THR A 160 11.31 -27.31 -14.68
C THR A 160 10.69 -27.74 -13.34
N CYS A 161 9.36 -27.79 -13.27
CA CYS A 161 8.64 -28.18 -12.05
C CYS A 161 7.23 -28.70 -12.31
N THR A 162 6.61 -29.29 -11.30
CA THR A 162 5.18 -29.68 -11.31
C THR A 162 4.29 -28.59 -10.73
N LYS A 163 4.82 -27.77 -9.82
CA LYS A 163 4.13 -26.66 -9.18
C LYS A 163 4.93 -25.37 -9.35
N LEU A 164 4.34 -24.38 -10.01
CA LEU A 164 4.93 -23.06 -10.24
C LEU A 164 4.20 -22.01 -9.42
N LEU A 165 4.93 -21.34 -8.52
CA LEU A 165 4.42 -20.28 -7.66
C LEU A 165 4.99 -18.93 -8.13
N LEU A 166 4.13 -18.00 -8.53
CA LEU A 166 4.51 -16.68 -9.02
C LEU A 166 4.24 -15.60 -7.98
N CYS A 167 5.31 -14.96 -7.51
CA CYS A 167 5.26 -13.79 -6.63
C CYS A 167 6.41 -12.79 -6.90
N PRO A 168 6.65 -12.37 -8.16
CA PRO A 168 7.75 -11.44 -8.49
C PRO A 168 7.53 -10.02 -7.96
N GLY A 169 6.40 -9.75 -7.30
CA GLY A 169 5.98 -8.42 -6.85
C GLY A 169 5.27 -7.63 -7.95
N GLY A 170 5.05 -6.34 -7.66
CA GLY A 170 4.41 -5.41 -8.60
C GLY A 170 5.40 -4.60 -9.44
N MET A 171 5.11 -3.31 -9.62
CA MET A 171 5.93 -2.32 -10.33
C MET A 171 6.48 -1.21 -9.43
N SER A 172 6.02 -1.13 -8.18
CA SER A 172 6.47 -0.12 -7.23
C SER A 172 7.91 -0.39 -6.75
N TYR A 173 8.69 0.68 -6.57
CA TYR A 173 10.13 0.62 -6.29
C TYR A 173 10.92 -0.28 -7.27
N PRO A 174 10.95 0.04 -8.58
CA PRO A 174 11.52 -0.84 -9.61
C PRO A 174 13.02 -1.16 -9.39
N ARG A 175 13.75 -0.26 -8.72
CA ARG A 175 15.15 -0.50 -8.29
C ARG A 175 15.32 -1.69 -7.34
N THR A 176 14.24 -2.24 -6.81
CA THR A 176 14.24 -3.43 -5.95
C THR A 176 14.04 -4.74 -6.72
N GLY A 177 13.91 -4.68 -8.05
CA GLY A 177 13.70 -5.84 -8.93
C GLY A 177 12.25 -6.08 -9.34
N THR A 178 11.30 -5.32 -8.79
CA THR A 178 9.86 -5.37 -9.07
C THR A 178 9.50 -4.54 -10.31
N THR A 179 9.64 -5.13 -11.49
CA THR A 179 9.54 -4.43 -12.78
C THR A 179 8.33 -4.83 -13.63
N GLY A 180 7.39 -5.59 -13.07
CA GLY A 180 6.10 -5.89 -13.71
C GLY A 180 6.12 -6.99 -14.79
N GLU A 181 7.21 -7.75 -14.95
CA GLU A 181 7.27 -8.84 -15.95
C GLU A 181 6.20 -9.90 -15.73
N GLY A 182 5.83 -10.13 -14.47
CA GLY A 182 4.76 -11.06 -14.09
C GLY A 182 3.44 -10.79 -14.79
N TYR A 183 3.10 -9.53 -15.04
CA TYR A 183 1.86 -9.17 -15.74
C TYR A 183 1.86 -9.67 -17.19
N GLY A 184 3.01 -9.55 -17.88
CA GLY A 184 3.16 -10.05 -19.24
C GLY A 184 3.14 -11.57 -19.32
N TRP A 185 3.65 -12.26 -18.30
CA TRP A 185 3.55 -13.72 -18.18
C TRP A 185 2.09 -14.17 -18.08
N LEU A 186 1.33 -13.57 -17.16
CA LEU A 186 -0.08 -13.87 -16.95
C LEU A 186 -0.91 -13.62 -18.21
N ALA A 187 -0.68 -12.49 -18.89
CA ALA A 187 -1.39 -12.17 -20.13
C ALA A 187 -1.11 -13.20 -21.24
N LYS A 188 0.14 -13.69 -21.38
CA LYS A 188 0.49 -14.75 -22.34
C LYS A 188 -0.13 -16.11 -22.01
N LEU A 189 -0.45 -16.36 -20.75
CA LEU A 189 -1.23 -17.52 -20.31
C LEU A 189 -2.75 -17.33 -20.51
N GLY A 190 -3.19 -16.20 -21.09
CA GLY A 190 -4.61 -15.90 -21.29
C GLY A 190 -5.34 -15.49 -20.01
N LEU A 191 -4.61 -15.15 -18.94
CA LEU A 191 -5.21 -14.76 -17.67
C LEU A 191 -5.60 -13.28 -17.66
N PRO A 192 -6.73 -12.92 -17.01
CA PRO A 192 -7.20 -11.55 -16.95
C PRO A 192 -6.31 -10.69 -16.04
N VAL A 193 -5.58 -9.75 -16.64
CA VAL A 193 -4.73 -8.80 -15.90
C VAL A 193 -5.32 -7.40 -15.98
N ARG A 194 -5.65 -6.83 -14.82
CA ARG A 194 -6.03 -5.42 -14.72
C ARG A 194 -4.80 -4.54 -14.83
N PRO A 195 -4.81 -3.46 -15.64
CA PRO A 195 -3.64 -2.60 -15.82
C PRO A 195 -3.06 -2.14 -14.47
N PRO A 196 -1.74 -2.29 -14.23
CA PRO A 196 -1.11 -1.85 -13.00
C PRO A 196 -0.99 -0.32 -12.96
N VAL A 197 -1.28 0.26 -11.79
CA VAL A 197 -1.10 1.70 -11.50
C VAL A 197 -0.41 1.89 -10.15
N PRO A 198 0.29 3.01 -9.91
CA PRO A 198 0.90 3.28 -8.61
C PRO A 198 -0.17 3.49 -7.53
N ALA A 199 0.03 2.89 -6.36
CA ALA A 199 -0.86 3.02 -5.21
C ALA A 199 -0.05 3.25 -3.93
N LEU A 200 -0.69 3.86 -2.93
CA LEU A 200 0.01 4.40 -1.76
C LEU A 200 1.19 5.27 -2.18
N VAL A 201 0.90 6.26 -3.05
CA VAL A 201 1.90 7.12 -3.67
C VAL A 201 1.61 8.59 -3.31
N PRO A 202 2.63 9.42 -3.06
CA PRO A 202 2.41 10.84 -2.86
C PRO A 202 1.73 11.49 -4.08
N LEU A 203 0.88 12.48 -3.82
CA LEU A 203 0.13 13.21 -4.83
C LEU A 203 0.82 14.54 -5.15
N THR A 204 0.78 14.93 -6.42
CA THR A 204 1.33 16.21 -6.88
C THR A 204 0.24 17.29 -6.89
N SER A 205 0.65 18.55 -6.70
CA SER A 205 -0.26 19.68 -6.75
C SER A 205 0.38 20.86 -7.51
N PRO A 206 -0.40 21.54 -8.37
CA PRO A 206 0.08 22.73 -9.07
C PRO A 206 0.05 23.98 -8.17
N ALA A 207 -0.65 23.93 -7.04
CA ALA A 207 -0.87 25.10 -6.20
C ALA A 207 0.38 25.50 -5.40
N ALA A 208 0.90 26.71 -5.64
CA ALA A 208 2.10 27.23 -4.97
C ALA A 208 1.99 27.22 -3.44
N TRP A 209 0.82 27.59 -2.90
CA TRP A 209 0.59 27.64 -1.46
C TRP A 209 0.75 26.27 -0.79
N VAL A 210 0.53 25.16 -1.49
CA VAL A 210 0.74 23.80 -0.95
C VAL A 210 2.22 23.57 -0.67
N ARG A 211 3.08 24.03 -1.59
CA ARG A 211 4.54 23.92 -1.48
C ARG A 211 5.08 24.83 -0.38
N GLU A 212 4.49 26.01 -0.21
CA GLU A 212 4.77 26.93 0.91
C GLU A 212 4.47 26.32 2.29
N LEU A 213 3.74 25.21 2.37
CA LEU A 213 3.46 24.47 3.60
C LEU A 213 4.35 23.23 3.79
N SER A 214 5.31 22.99 2.89
CA SER A 214 6.22 21.84 2.96
C SER A 214 6.80 21.65 4.38
N GLY A 215 6.74 20.39 4.84
CA GLY A 215 7.18 19.95 6.17
C GLY A 215 6.08 19.99 7.24
N ILE A 216 4.92 20.58 6.97
CA ILE A 216 3.78 20.58 7.91
C ILE A 216 3.01 19.27 7.79
N ALA A 217 2.84 18.57 8.91
CA ALA A 217 1.98 17.39 9.01
C ALA A 217 0.74 17.71 9.86
N TRP A 218 -0.45 17.60 9.27
CA TRP A 218 -1.72 17.77 9.97
C TRP A 218 -2.25 16.42 10.44
N GLN A 219 -2.28 16.18 11.75
CA GLN A 219 -2.54 14.85 12.33
C GLN A 219 -4.03 14.51 12.47
N ALA A 220 -4.88 15.52 12.71
CA ALA A 220 -6.25 15.33 13.19
C ALA A 220 -7.34 15.50 12.12
N GLY A 221 -6.96 15.72 10.85
CA GLY A 221 -7.92 16.05 9.79
C GLY A 221 -8.61 14.85 9.15
N GLU A 222 -9.72 15.11 8.47
CA GLU A 222 -10.29 14.21 7.46
C GLU A 222 -9.97 14.75 6.06
N VAL A 223 -9.41 13.90 5.21
CA VAL A 223 -9.15 14.20 3.81
C VAL A 223 -10.18 13.46 2.95
N ARG A 224 -10.86 14.18 2.07
CA ARG A 224 -11.76 13.63 1.06
C ARG A 224 -11.20 13.88 -0.33
N LEU A 225 -11.25 12.90 -1.22
CA LEU A 225 -10.95 13.09 -2.64
C LEU A 225 -12.26 13.33 -3.40
N LEU A 226 -12.31 14.42 -4.16
CA LEU A 226 -13.47 14.88 -4.90
C LEU A 226 -13.21 14.81 -6.40
N ASP A 227 -14.22 14.41 -7.16
CA ASP A 227 -14.24 14.57 -8.62
C ASP A 227 -14.62 16.01 -9.03
N PRO A 228 -14.53 16.38 -10.32
CA PRO A 228 -14.88 17.72 -10.79
C PRO A 228 -16.33 18.13 -10.53
N ARG A 229 -17.23 17.16 -10.32
CA ARG A 229 -18.64 17.37 -9.99
C ARG A 229 -18.87 17.46 -8.47
N GLY A 230 -17.82 17.36 -7.66
CA GLY A 230 -17.87 17.40 -6.20
C GLY A 230 -18.25 16.08 -5.53
N LYS A 231 -18.34 14.96 -6.28
CA LYS A 231 -18.61 13.64 -5.71
C LYS A 231 -17.40 13.17 -4.90
N VAL A 232 -17.65 12.67 -3.70
CA VAL A 232 -16.60 12.05 -2.87
C VAL A 232 -16.26 10.66 -3.43
N LEU A 233 -15.02 10.50 -3.89
CA LEU A 233 -14.49 9.21 -4.36
C LEU A 233 -13.94 8.36 -3.22
N GLY A 234 -13.45 9.01 -2.17
CA GLY A 234 -12.94 8.35 -0.96
C GLY A 234 -12.66 9.36 0.15
N ARG A 235 -12.55 8.86 1.39
CA ARG A 235 -12.20 9.67 2.56
C ARG A 235 -11.27 8.93 3.52
N ARG A 236 -10.42 9.66 4.21
CA ARG A 236 -9.49 9.13 5.22
C ARG A 236 -9.32 10.10 6.38
N ARG A 237 -9.46 9.60 7.59
CA ARG A 237 -9.12 10.30 8.83
C ARG A 237 -7.75 9.83 9.32
N ARG A 238 -6.71 10.42 8.72
CA ARG A 238 -5.30 10.07 8.91
C ARG A 238 -4.45 11.33 8.74
N PRO A 239 -3.16 11.29 9.10
CA PRO A 239 -2.28 12.43 8.87
C PRO A 239 -2.10 12.77 7.39
N LEU A 240 -2.10 14.06 7.08
CA LEU A 240 -1.73 14.63 5.78
C LEU A 240 -0.39 15.37 5.94
N LEU A 241 0.56 15.13 5.03
CA LEU A 241 1.84 15.82 4.99
C LEU A 241 1.91 16.74 3.76
N PHE A 242 2.18 18.01 3.96
CA PHE A 242 2.49 18.95 2.88
C PHE A 242 3.96 18.79 2.45
N THR A 243 4.22 18.76 1.14
CA THR A 243 5.57 18.54 0.57
C THR A 243 5.89 19.59 -0.49
N HIS A 244 7.15 19.60 -0.96
CA HIS A 244 7.61 20.51 -2.01
C HIS A 244 6.98 20.25 -3.39
N PHE A 245 6.36 19.09 -3.61
CA PHE A 245 5.70 18.73 -4.87
C PHE A 245 4.17 18.67 -4.77
N GLY A 246 3.61 18.65 -3.56
CA GLY A 246 2.18 18.42 -3.33
C GLY A 246 1.92 17.92 -1.93
N VAL A 247 1.34 16.72 -1.81
CA VAL A 247 0.99 16.12 -0.52
C VAL A 247 1.37 14.65 -0.43
N SER A 248 1.62 14.20 0.80
CA SER A 248 1.93 12.83 1.16
C SER A 248 1.24 12.50 2.49
N GLY A 249 1.73 11.49 3.19
CA GLY A 249 1.14 10.99 4.42
C GLY A 249 -0.03 10.03 4.15
N PRO A 250 -0.42 9.25 5.16
CA PRO A 250 -1.36 8.15 4.95
C PRO A 250 -2.71 8.57 4.39
N ALA A 251 -3.21 9.76 4.74
CA ALA A 251 -4.51 10.22 4.23
C ALA A 251 -4.53 10.43 2.71
N ALA A 252 -3.51 11.10 2.15
CA ALA A 252 -3.42 11.32 0.71
C ALA A 252 -3.03 10.05 -0.04
N MET A 253 -2.06 9.30 0.49
CA MET A 253 -1.53 8.11 -0.17
C MET A 253 -2.57 6.99 -0.26
N ASP A 254 -3.41 6.79 0.76
CA ASP A 254 -4.51 5.83 0.71
C ASP A 254 -5.56 6.15 -0.37
N LEU A 255 -5.68 7.41 -0.78
CA LEU A 255 -6.61 7.86 -1.81
C LEU A 255 -5.95 7.91 -3.21
N SER A 256 -4.64 7.68 -3.29
CA SER A 256 -3.87 7.93 -4.51
C SER A 256 -4.23 7.01 -5.67
N VAL A 257 -4.76 5.82 -5.39
CA VAL A 257 -5.17 4.86 -6.42
C VAL A 257 -6.26 5.44 -7.33
N HIS A 258 -7.16 6.27 -6.80
CA HIS A 258 -8.19 6.93 -7.60
C HIS A 258 -7.58 7.94 -8.58
N VAL A 259 -6.56 8.68 -8.13
CA VAL A 259 -5.82 9.65 -8.97
C VAL A 259 -5.06 8.90 -10.06
N ALA A 260 -4.33 7.85 -9.70
CA ALA A 260 -3.55 7.05 -10.65
C ALA A 260 -4.44 6.35 -11.68
N ARG A 261 -5.64 5.89 -11.30
CA ARG A 261 -6.63 5.34 -12.23
C ARG A 261 -7.19 6.40 -13.17
N ALA A 262 -7.58 7.56 -12.65
CA ALA A 262 -8.06 8.66 -13.48
C ALA A 262 -7.00 9.10 -14.51
N GLN A 263 -5.71 9.12 -14.14
CA GLN A 263 -4.62 9.40 -15.08
C GLN A 263 -4.41 8.30 -16.12
N ALA A 264 -4.58 7.03 -15.74
CA ALA A 264 -4.42 5.91 -16.66
C ALA A 264 -5.59 5.76 -17.65
N ASP A 265 -6.80 6.18 -17.24
CA ASP A 265 -8.01 6.11 -18.05
C ASP A 265 -8.21 7.38 -18.93
N GLY A 266 -7.49 8.47 -18.63
CA GLY A 266 -7.53 9.75 -19.37
C GLY A 266 -6.50 9.85 -20.49
N GLU A 267 -6.46 11.00 -21.16
CA GLU A 267 -5.48 11.25 -22.23
C GLU A 267 -4.05 11.36 -21.65
N PRO A 268 -3.06 10.69 -22.28
CA PRO A 268 -1.68 10.74 -21.81
C PRO A 268 -1.14 12.17 -21.70
N GLY A 269 -0.71 12.55 -20.49
CA GLY A 269 -0.14 13.86 -20.22
C GLY A 269 -1.15 14.91 -19.75
N GLU A 270 -2.44 14.61 -19.74
CA GLU A 270 -3.43 15.49 -19.12
C GLU A 270 -3.38 15.39 -17.59
N PRO A 271 -3.41 16.53 -16.88
CA PRO A 271 -3.43 16.53 -15.43
C PRO A 271 -4.76 15.99 -14.92
N SER A 272 -4.73 15.40 -13.72
CA SER A 272 -5.96 15.07 -13.03
C SER A 272 -6.73 16.36 -12.68
N GLU A 273 -8.06 16.32 -12.80
CA GLU A 273 -8.95 17.40 -12.33
C GLU A 273 -9.48 17.15 -10.90
N LEU A 274 -8.89 16.18 -10.19
CA LEU A 274 -9.33 15.81 -8.85
C LEU A 274 -8.87 16.82 -7.80
N THR A 275 -9.63 16.93 -6.72
CA THR A 275 -9.34 17.85 -5.61
C THR A 275 -9.40 17.12 -4.29
N LEU A 276 -8.39 17.29 -3.43
CA LEU A 276 -8.54 16.93 -2.02
C LEU A 276 -9.24 18.05 -1.27
N ALA A 277 -10.18 17.70 -0.39
CA ALA A 277 -10.78 18.60 0.58
C ALA A 277 -10.36 18.16 1.99
N LEU A 278 -9.53 18.99 2.64
CA LEU A 278 -9.09 18.79 4.01
C LEU A 278 -10.07 19.46 4.98
N ASP A 279 -10.79 18.65 5.76
CA ASP A 279 -11.47 19.11 6.97
C ASP A 279 -10.45 19.10 8.11
N LEU A 280 -10.06 20.29 8.57
CA LEU A 280 -9.09 20.43 9.64
C LEU A 280 -9.64 20.03 11.00
N LEU A 281 -10.94 20.20 11.21
CA LEU A 281 -11.61 20.05 12.50
C LEU A 281 -12.81 19.11 12.36
N PRO A 282 -12.60 17.84 11.94
CA PRO A 282 -13.69 16.95 11.55
C PRO A 282 -14.70 16.68 12.67
N ASP A 283 -14.27 16.72 13.92
CA ASP A 283 -15.13 16.51 15.10
C ASP A 283 -15.92 17.74 15.52
N VAL A 284 -15.61 18.92 14.96
CA VAL A 284 -16.30 20.17 15.30
C VAL A 284 -17.29 20.50 14.19
N SER A 285 -18.57 20.67 14.55
CA SER A 285 -19.60 20.98 13.56
C SER A 285 -19.47 22.43 13.06
N ARG A 286 -20.03 22.70 11.88
CA ARG A 286 -20.12 24.08 11.35
C ARG A 286 -20.90 25.01 12.28
N ALA A 287 -21.91 24.48 12.97
CA ALA A 287 -22.73 25.24 13.90
C ALA A 287 -21.92 25.64 15.14
N ASP A 288 -21.12 24.71 15.68
CA ASP A 288 -20.26 24.97 16.84
C ASP A 288 -19.15 25.96 16.49
N LEU A 289 -18.50 25.82 15.33
CA LEU A 289 -17.53 26.81 14.85
C LEU A 289 -18.16 28.20 14.71
N ARG A 290 -19.39 28.27 14.19
CA ARG A 290 -20.12 29.54 14.09
C ARG A 290 -20.41 30.13 15.46
N GLY A 291 -20.89 29.32 16.40
CA GLY A 291 -21.15 29.72 17.78
C GLY A 291 -19.90 30.27 18.45
N ALA A 292 -18.79 29.52 18.39
CA ALA A 292 -17.50 29.91 18.95
C ALA A 292 -16.98 31.24 18.37
N LEU A 293 -17.11 31.45 17.05
CA LEU A 293 -16.73 32.72 16.42
C LEU A 293 -17.63 33.89 16.81
N VAL A 294 -18.93 33.66 17.05
CA VAL A 294 -19.86 34.70 17.52
C VAL A 294 -19.56 35.08 18.97
N GLU A 295 -19.37 34.09 19.83
CA GLU A 295 -19.03 34.29 21.24
C GLU A 295 -17.69 35.02 21.37
N ALA A 296 -16.65 34.56 20.67
CA ALA A 296 -15.33 35.19 20.68
C ALA A 296 -15.35 36.62 20.13
N ALA A 297 -16.20 36.93 19.15
CA ALA A 297 -16.36 38.30 18.64
C ALA A 297 -17.00 39.25 19.67
N ALA A 298 -17.87 38.74 20.54
CA ALA A 298 -18.57 39.53 21.57
C ALA A 298 -17.75 39.67 22.87
N ALA A 299 -16.75 38.81 23.08
CA ALA A 299 -15.89 38.85 24.26
C ALA A 299 -15.07 40.14 24.34
N ARG A 300 -14.93 40.69 25.56
CA ARG A 300 -14.09 41.88 25.82
C ARG A 300 -12.63 41.59 25.45
N GLY A 301 -12.08 42.41 24.55
CA GLY A 301 -10.71 42.23 24.04
C GLY A 301 -10.55 41.10 23.02
N ALA A 302 -11.67 40.59 22.48
CA ALA A 302 -11.82 39.57 21.42
C ALA A 302 -10.53 38.79 21.06
N PRO A 303 -10.43 37.50 21.40
CA PRO A 303 -9.21 36.73 21.16
C PRO A 303 -8.86 36.68 19.67
N ARG A 304 -7.60 36.35 19.39
CA ARG A 304 -7.15 36.02 18.04
C ARG A 304 -7.82 34.75 17.53
N LEU A 305 -7.94 34.62 16.21
CA LEU A 305 -8.53 33.46 15.55
C LEU A 305 -7.87 32.14 15.99
N SER A 306 -6.54 32.09 16.00
CA SER A 306 -5.75 30.93 16.42
C SER A 306 -6.15 30.40 17.80
N ARG A 307 -6.34 31.30 18.77
CA ARG A 307 -6.77 30.97 20.13
C ARG A 307 -8.22 30.50 20.19
N THR A 308 -9.07 31.00 19.30
CA THR A 308 -10.50 30.65 19.26
C THR A 308 -10.74 29.27 18.68
N LEU A 309 -9.94 28.86 17.69
CA LEU A 309 -10.06 27.53 17.08
C LEU A 309 -9.67 26.39 18.03
N ALA A 310 -8.96 26.70 19.13
CA ALA A 310 -8.48 25.74 20.14
C ALA A 310 -7.78 24.51 19.55
N ALA A 311 -7.19 24.70 18.37
CA ALA A 311 -6.47 23.69 17.62
C ALA A 311 -5.06 24.24 17.39
N ASP A 312 -4.05 23.41 17.60
CA ASP A 312 -2.63 23.74 17.40
C ASP A 312 -2.30 23.84 15.90
N ILE A 313 -3.01 24.70 15.17
CA ILE A 313 -2.82 24.94 13.74
C ILE A 313 -1.50 25.68 13.55
N PRO A 314 -0.53 25.11 12.81
CA PRO A 314 0.73 25.78 12.54
C PRO A 314 0.51 27.14 11.87
N LYS A 315 1.28 28.16 12.28
CA LYS A 315 1.13 29.55 11.79
C LYS A 315 1.07 29.67 10.26
N ARG A 316 1.91 28.92 9.54
CA ARG A 316 1.94 28.86 8.08
C ARG A 316 0.64 28.30 7.49
N LEU A 317 0.08 27.25 8.09
CA LEU A 317 -1.19 26.66 7.67
C LEU A 317 -2.35 27.61 7.99
N LEU A 318 -2.36 28.24 9.17
CA LEU A 318 -3.36 29.25 9.52
C LEU A 318 -3.35 30.41 8.51
N ALA A 319 -2.18 30.90 8.11
CA ALA A 319 -2.07 31.95 7.09
C ALA A 319 -2.64 31.51 5.74
N ALA A 320 -2.43 30.25 5.32
CA ALA A 320 -3.01 29.71 4.10
C ALA A 320 -4.55 29.61 4.18
N ILE A 321 -5.08 29.15 5.31
CA ILE A 321 -6.54 29.10 5.58
C ILE A 321 -7.14 30.51 5.53
N SER A 322 -6.54 31.47 6.24
CA SER A 322 -7.03 32.85 6.27
C SER A 322 -7.04 33.49 4.88
N ARG A 323 -6.02 33.22 4.06
CA ARG A 323 -5.98 33.67 2.66
C ARG A 323 -7.06 33.02 1.82
N ALA A 324 -7.24 31.70 1.93
CA ALA A 324 -8.29 30.97 1.21
C ALA A 324 -9.70 31.43 1.63
N ALA A 325 -9.86 31.84 2.90
CA ALA A 325 -11.08 32.41 3.46
C ALA A 325 -11.23 33.93 3.22
N ARG A 326 -10.37 34.55 2.40
CA ARG A 326 -10.41 35.98 2.04
C ARG A 326 -10.28 36.95 3.24
N LEU A 327 -9.53 36.54 4.27
CA LEU A 327 -9.19 37.40 5.40
C LEU A 327 -8.00 38.31 5.08
N ALA A 328 -8.03 39.53 5.61
CA ALA A 328 -6.97 40.52 5.40
C ALA A 328 -5.68 40.21 6.19
N GLU A 329 -5.80 39.55 7.34
CA GLU A 329 -4.69 39.14 8.20
C GLU A 329 -4.67 37.63 8.38
N ALA A 330 -3.50 37.07 8.67
CA ALA A 330 -3.34 35.64 8.92
C ALA A 330 -4.01 35.19 10.23
N ASP A 331 -3.96 36.02 11.28
CA ASP A 331 -4.51 35.72 12.60
C ASP A 331 -5.17 36.96 13.23
N PRO A 332 -6.26 37.47 12.64
CA PRO A 332 -6.94 38.66 13.11
C PRO A 332 -7.62 38.41 14.46
N PRO A 333 -7.84 39.46 15.28
CA PRO A 333 -8.85 39.41 16.34
C PRO A 333 -10.21 39.01 15.75
N VAL A 334 -10.94 38.11 16.40
CA VAL A 334 -12.20 37.58 15.84
C VAL A 334 -13.26 38.68 15.62
N ALA A 335 -13.24 39.73 16.45
CA ALA A 335 -14.08 40.92 16.27
C ALA A 335 -13.82 41.65 14.94
N GLY A 336 -12.60 41.58 14.40
CA GLY A 336 -12.22 42.18 13.12
C GLY A 336 -12.64 41.37 11.89
N ILE A 337 -13.16 40.15 12.07
CA ILE A 337 -13.62 39.31 10.96
C ILE A 337 -15.06 39.68 10.60
N ALA A 338 -15.23 40.25 9.40
CA ALA A 338 -16.54 40.57 8.82
C ALA A 338 -17.45 39.34 8.78
N ARG A 339 -18.75 39.53 9.06
CA ARG A 339 -19.72 38.43 9.16
C ARG A 339 -19.76 37.55 7.91
N ALA A 340 -19.63 38.14 6.71
CA ALA A 340 -19.56 37.40 5.45
C ALA A 340 -18.34 36.46 5.39
N HIS A 341 -17.16 36.93 5.80
CA HIS A 341 -15.94 36.13 5.77
C HIS A 341 -15.89 35.05 6.86
N ARG A 342 -16.72 35.16 7.93
CA ARG A 342 -16.85 34.06 8.91
C ARG A 342 -17.42 32.80 8.28
N HIS A 343 -18.34 32.94 7.32
CA HIS A 343 -18.86 31.78 6.59
C HIS A 343 -17.77 31.13 5.73
N ASP A 344 -17.04 31.93 4.95
CA ASP A 344 -15.93 31.46 4.12
C ASP A 344 -14.84 30.77 4.95
N LEU A 345 -14.52 31.32 6.12
CA LEU A 345 -13.58 30.72 7.06
C LEU A 345 -14.05 29.34 7.53
N ILE A 346 -15.33 29.21 7.92
CA ILE A 346 -15.89 27.92 8.34
C ILE A 346 -15.83 26.91 7.19
N GLU A 347 -16.23 27.29 5.98
CA GLU A 347 -16.18 26.36 4.84
C GLU A 347 -14.75 25.98 4.47
N THR A 348 -13.80 26.91 4.59
CA THR A 348 -12.37 26.63 4.39
C THR A 348 -11.82 25.69 5.45
N LEU A 349 -12.16 25.89 6.73
CA LEU A 349 -11.75 24.99 7.82
C LEU A 349 -12.31 23.58 7.67
N LYS A 350 -13.53 23.46 7.12
CA LYS A 350 -14.22 22.19 6.90
C LYS A 350 -13.94 21.55 5.54
N GLY A 351 -13.08 22.15 4.72
CA GLY A 351 -12.85 21.70 3.35
C GLY A 351 -11.84 22.53 2.58
N LEU A 352 -10.63 22.70 3.12
CA LEU A 352 -9.53 23.37 2.42
C LEU A 352 -9.20 22.60 1.15
N ARG A 353 -9.44 23.22 -0.01
CA ARG A 353 -9.31 22.59 -1.33
C ARG A 353 -7.86 22.60 -1.81
N ILE A 354 -7.33 21.42 -2.09
CA ILE A 354 -5.99 21.19 -2.64
C ILE A 354 -6.17 20.55 -4.02
N PRO A 355 -5.94 21.27 -5.13
CA PRO A 355 -6.00 20.69 -6.47
C PRO A 355 -4.89 19.66 -6.65
N ILE A 356 -5.20 18.53 -7.28
CA ILE A 356 -4.26 17.43 -7.53
C ILE A 356 -4.11 17.25 -9.03
N ASP A 357 -2.89 17.35 -9.54
CA ASP A 357 -2.59 17.18 -10.97
C ASP A 357 -2.04 15.77 -11.30
N GLY A 358 -1.69 14.97 -10.29
CA GLY A 358 -1.20 13.60 -10.52
C GLY A 358 -0.58 12.91 -9.31
N THR A 359 0.27 11.92 -9.59
CA THR A 359 1.03 11.17 -8.59
C THR A 359 2.54 11.21 -8.87
N GLN A 360 3.35 10.88 -7.87
CA GLN A 360 4.81 10.74 -8.03
C GLN A 360 5.25 9.42 -8.73
N GLY A 361 4.32 8.63 -9.27
CA GLY A 361 4.63 7.43 -10.04
C GLY A 361 5.19 6.24 -9.24
N PHE A 362 5.57 5.17 -9.95
CA PHE A 362 6.02 3.91 -9.36
C PHE A 362 7.33 4.01 -8.56
N ASP A 363 8.19 4.98 -8.85
CA ASP A 363 9.43 5.21 -8.11
C ASP A 363 9.19 5.64 -6.66
N ARG A 364 8.00 6.19 -6.38
CA ARG A 364 7.59 6.68 -5.06
C ARG A 364 6.37 5.95 -4.49
N ALA A 365 5.76 5.05 -5.25
CA ALA A 365 4.65 4.23 -4.78
C ALA A 365 5.15 3.17 -3.79
N GLU A 366 4.39 2.89 -2.73
CA GLU A 366 4.71 1.78 -1.84
C GLU A 366 4.20 0.44 -2.39
N VAL A 367 3.09 0.48 -3.15
CA VAL A 367 2.46 -0.71 -3.75
C VAL A 367 1.93 -0.42 -5.16
N THR A 368 1.52 -1.49 -5.83
CA THR A 368 0.89 -1.49 -7.15
C THR A 368 -0.57 -1.90 -6.97
N ALA A 369 -1.49 -1.18 -7.58
CA ALA A 369 -2.89 -1.60 -7.69
C ALA A 369 -3.17 -2.09 -9.12
N GLY A 370 -4.03 -3.08 -9.28
CA GLY A 370 -4.12 -3.88 -10.51
C GLY A 370 -3.27 -5.15 -10.42
N GLY A 371 -3.31 -5.97 -11.46
CA GLY A 371 -2.71 -7.30 -11.46
C GLY A 371 -3.70 -8.40 -11.85
N LEU A 372 -3.39 -9.64 -11.50
CA LEU A 372 -4.27 -10.79 -11.80
C LEU A 372 -5.62 -10.60 -11.14
N ALA A 373 -6.70 -10.68 -11.94
CA ALA A 373 -8.05 -10.58 -11.41
C ALA A 373 -8.30 -11.71 -10.40
N LEU A 374 -8.79 -11.34 -9.22
CA LEU A 374 -9.06 -12.28 -8.12
C LEU A 374 -10.03 -13.43 -8.46
N GLU A 375 -10.89 -13.32 -9.49
CA GLU A 375 -11.74 -14.46 -9.91
C GLU A 375 -10.94 -15.58 -10.60
N ALA A 376 -9.75 -15.28 -11.11
CA ALA A 376 -8.89 -16.28 -11.75
C ALA A 376 -8.19 -17.18 -10.72
N VAL A 377 -8.36 -16.93 -9.42
CA VAL A 377 -7.63 -17.60 -8.34
C VAL A 377 -8.60 -18.17 -7.32
N ASP A 378 -8.40 -19.42 -6.90
CA ASP A 378 -9.13 -19.99 -5.76
C ASP A 378 -8.66 -19.31 -4.46
N PRO A 379 -9.52 -18.58 -3.73
CA PRO A 379 -9.14 -17.88 -2.51
C PRO A 379 -8.70 -18.80 -1.36
N ARG A 380 -8.96 -20.10 -1.43
CA ARG A 380 -8.60 -21.09 -0.39
C ARG A 380 -7.21 -21.69 -0.57
N THR A 381 -6.65 -21.60 -1.76
CA THR A 381 -5.38 -22.28 -2.11
C THR A 381 -4.39 -21.38 -2.85
N MET A 382 -4.84 -20.25 -3.40
CA MET A 382 -4.10 -19.41 -4.34
C MET A 382 -3.77 -20.10 -5.69
N ALA A 383 -4.36 -21.27 -5.97
CA ALA A 383 -4.24 -21.95 -7.25
C ALA A 383 -4.99 -21.17 -8.34
N VAL A 384 -4.42 -21.11 -9.54
CA VAL A 384 -5.02 -20.43 -10.69
C VAL A 384 -6.04 -21.36 -11.36
N ASN A 385 -7.27 -20.86 -11.51
CA ASN A 385 -8.37 -21.60 -12.12
C ASN A 385 -8.02 -21.98 -13.57
N GLY A 386 -8.21 -23.26 -13.90
CA GLY A 386 -7.89 -23.79 -15.23
C GLY A 386 -6.41 -24.00 -15.53
N HIS A 387 -5.50 -23.77 -14.57
CA HIS A 387 -4.05 -23.92 -14.74
C HIS A 387 -3.46 -24.80 -13.62
N PRO A 388 -3.58 -26.13 -13.71
CA PRO A 388 -3.12 -27.04 -12.67
C PRO A 388 -1.65 -26.83 -12.32
N GLY A 389 -1.37 -26.71 -11.02
CA GLY A 389 -0.01 -26.48 -10.52
C GLY A 389 0.50 -25.04 -10.60
N LEU A 390 -0.27 -24.10 -11.15
CA LEU A 390 0.07 -22.68 -11.11
C LEU A 390 -0.57 -21.99 -9.90
N TYR A 391 0.22 -21.21 -9.18
CA TYR A 391 -0.21 -20.41 -8.03
C TYR A 391 0.26 -18.98 -8.18
N VAL A 392 -0.57 -18.02 -7.78
CA VAL A 392 -0.25 -16.58 -7.85
C VAL A 392 -0.63 -15.92 -6.55
N PHE A 393 0.30 -15.18 -5.96
CA PHE A 393 0.08 -14.47 -4.69
C PHE A 393 0.98 -13.24 -4.53
N GLY A 394 0.75 -12.50 -3.45
CA GLY A 394 1.41 -11.22 -3.20
C GLY A 394 0.90 -10.11 -4.13
N GLU A 395 1.74 -9.11 -4.37
CA GLU A 395 1.40 -7.89 -5.13
C GLU A 395 1.17 -8.13 -6.64
N LEU A 396 1.31 -9.37 -7.13
CA LEU A 396 0.96 -9.73 -8.50
C LEU A 396 -0.57 -9.85 -8.71
N LEU A 397 -1.33 -10.02 -7.62
CA LEU A 397 -2.80 -10.03 -7.60
C LEU A 397 -3.34 -8.59 -7.69
N ASP A 398 -4.55 -8.40 -8.24
CA ASP A 398 -5.32 -7.14 -8.13
C ASP A 398 -5.85 -6.94 -6.70
N LEU A 399 -4.91 -6.77 -5.77
CA LEU A 399 -5.13 -6.70 -4.34
C LEU A 399 -4.17 -5.69 -3.71
N ASP A 400 -4.71 -4.53 -3.34
CA ASP A 400 -4.01 -3.47 -2.62
C ASP A 400 -4.82 -3.05 -1.39
N GLY A 401 -4.12 -2.88 -0.26
CA GLY A 401 -4.66 -2.39 1.01
C GLY A 401 -4.09 -1.02 1.38
N PRO A 402 -4.71 -0.32 2.35
CA PRO A 402 -4.23 0.97 2.84
C PRO A 402 -2.91 0.86 3.62
N ILE A 403 -2.32 2.01 3.95
CA ILE A 403 -1.13 2.08 4.81
C ILE A 403 -1.44 1.55 6.21
N GLY A 404 -0.73 0.49 6.60
CA GLY A 404 -0.91 -0.13 7.92
C GLY A 404 -0.30 -1.53 8.08
N GLY A 405 0.63 -1.94 7.20
CA GLY A 405 1.21 -3.29 7.23
C GLY A 405 0.31 -4.37 6.59
N LEU A 406 -0.89 -3.97 6.16
CA LEU A 406 -1.89 -4.84 5.54
C LEU A 406 -1.41 -5.51 4.26
N ASN A 407 -0.62 -4.82 3.43
CA ASN A 407 -0.08 -5.39 2.20
C ASN A 407 0.94 -6.51 2.48
N PHE A 408 1.78 -6.37 3.52
CA PHE A 408 2.64 -7.48 3.95
C PHE A 408 1.82 -8.61 4.56
N GLN A 409 0.84 -8.30 5.41
CA GLN A 409 -0.07 -9.29 5.95
C GLN A 409 -0.76 -10.12 4.86
N ALA A 410 -1.30 -9.47 3.82
CA ALA A 410 -1.85 -10.13 2.62
C ALA A 410 -0.81 -10.98 1.90
N ALA A 411 0.40 -10.45 1.69
CA ALA A 411 1.47 -11.18 1.01
C ALA A 411 1.88 -12.46 1.75
N PHE A 412 2.05 -12.41 3.07
CA PHE A 412 2.39 -13.57 3.90
C PHE A 412 1.24 -14.57 3.98
N ALA A 413 0.01 -14.11 4.21
CA ALA A 413 -1.14 -14.98 4.38
C ALA A 413 -1.49 -15.72 3.09
N CYS A 414 -1.44 -15.05 1.94
CA CYS A 414 -1.60 -15.72 0.64
C CYS A 414 -0.45 -16.69 0.36
N ALA A 415 0.80 -16.32 0.70
CA ALA A 415 1.95 -17.21 0.56
C ALA A 415 1.84 -18.48 1.41
N GLU A 416 1.31 -18.38 2.64
CA GLU A 416 1.03 -19.54 3.49
C GLU A 416 0.06 -20.49 2.79
N LEU A 417 -1.12 -20.02 2.36
CA LEU A 417 -2.08 -20.86 1.66
C LEU A 417 -1.51 -21.52 0.39
N ALA A 418 -0.80 -20.75 -0.43
CA ALA A 418 -0.18 -21.26 -1.65
C ALA A 418 0.81 -22.38 -1.33
N ALA A 419 1.67 -22.18 -0.34
CA ALA A 419 2.66 -23.17 0.06
C ALA A 419 2.04 -24.40 0.72
N LEU A 420 0.99 -24.23 1.53
CA LEU A 420 0.25 -25.32 2.16
C LEU A 420 -0.39 -26.24 1.12
N ASP A 421 -1.02 -25.66 0.10
CA ASP A 421 -1.68 -26.43 -0.94
C ASP A 421 -0.67 -27.06 -1.92
N ALA A 422 0.33 -26.30 -2.38
CA ALA A 422 1.35 -26.79 -3.28
C ALA A 422 2.20 -27.92 -2.66
N ALA A 423 2.32 -27.97 -1.34
CA ALA A 423 3.02 -29.02 -0.61
C ALA A 423 2.18 -30.26 -0.29
N ARG A 424 0.92 -30.35 -0.73
CA ARG A 424 0.12 -31.59 -0.57
C ARG A 424 0.64 -32.67 -1.52
N LEU A 425 0.65 -33.92 -1.05
CA LEU A 425 0.91 -35.07 -1.92
C LEU A 425 -0.26 -35.17 -2.90
N ALA A 426 0.04 -35.45 -4.17
CA ALA A 426 -0.96 -35.72 -5.20
C ALA A 426 -1.74 -37.00 -4.88
#